data_AF-A0A231VRC5-F1
#
_entry.id   AF-A0A231VRC5-F1
#
_cell.length_a   1.000
_cell.length_b   1.000
_cell.length_c   1.000
_cell.angle_alpha   90.00
_cell.angle_beta   90.00
_cell.angle_gamma   90.00
#
_symmetry.space_group_name_H-M   'P 1'
#
loop_
_entity.id
_entity.type
_entity.pdbx_description
1 polymer ?
#
loop_
_entity_poly.entity_id
_entity_poly.type
_entity_poly.pdbx_seq_one_letter_code
_entity_poly.pdbx_strand_id
1 'polypeptide(L)'
;HLFLGTNDKDTMEYYSTRAGKQTIRTRSTSKSHSYRNGSSSENKQIQGRPLLTPDEVSRIGVEEGLVFISKQNVFRDEKASVDDHPRKDEIASSPEDEKNWYEYTRKGTDIDGLLLYANDLTPQLKELFVA
;
A
#
# COMPACT_ATOMS: atom_id res chain seq x y z
N HIS A 1 -9.38 4.12 6.10
CA HIS A 1 -7.91 4.19 6.27
C HIS A 1 -7.32 2.99 5.56
N LEU A 2 -6.28 3.18 4.76
CA LEU A 2 -5.62 2.12 4.02
C LEU A 2 -4.19 1.95 4.54
N PHE A 3 -3.78 0.71 4.77
CA PHE A 3 -2.41 0.36 5.15
C PHE A 3 -1.80 -0.54 4.07
N LEU A 4 -0.67 -0.10 3.51
CA LEU A 4 0.01 -0.75 2.39
C LEU A 4 1.34 -1.41 2.79
N GLY A 5 1.64 -1.43 4.09
CA GLY A 5 2.93 -1.86 4.63
C GLY A 5 3.80 -0.67 5.07
N THR A 6 4.61 -0.91 6.09
CA THR A 6 5.69 -0.05 6.56
C THR A 6 6.69 -0.90 7.35
N ASN A 7 7.91 -0.41 7.49
CA ASN A 7 8.93 -1.05 8.32
C ASN A 7 8.99 -0.50 9.74
N ASP A 8 8.17 0.50 10.07
CA ASP A 8 8.14 1.11 11.39
C ASP A 8 7.37 0.25 12.42
N LYS A 9 8.03 -0.06 13.55
CA LYS A 9 7.52 -0.96 14.58
C LYS A 9 6.28 -0.40 15.26
N ASP A 10 6.30 0.88 15.62
CA ASP A 10 5.21 1.52 16.36
C ASP A 10 3.95 1.55 15.50
N THR A 11 4.11 1.81 14.21
CA THR A 11 3.02 1.73 13.25
C THR A 11 2.44 0.30 13.15
N MET A 12 3.26 -0.75 13.13
CA MET A 12 2.77 -2.14 13.11
C MET A 12 1.98 -2.50 14.38
N GLU A 13 2.48 -2.09 15.55
CA GLU A 13 1.79 -2.33 16.82
C GLU A 13 0.46 -1.57 16.92
N TYR A 14 0.44 -0.33 16.41
CA TYR A 14 -0.78 0.46 16.28
C TYR A 14 -1.84 -0.26 15.43
N TYR A 15 -1.47 -0.74 14.25
CA TYR A 15 -2.41 -1.43 13.36
C TYR A 15 -2.84 -2.81 13.88
N SER A 16 -1.95 -3.55 14.55
CA SER A 16 -2.29 -4.78 15.27
C SER A 16 -3.34 -4.52 16.36
N THR A 17 -3.13 -3.49 17.18
CA THR A 17 -4.08 -3.11 18.24
C THR A 17 -5.40 -2.61 17.67
N ARG A 18 -5.34 -1.83 16.58
CA ARG A 18 -6.51 -1.30 15.87
C ARG A 18 -7.35 -2.40 15.20
N ALA A 19 -6.71 -3.45 14.69
CA ALA A 19 -7.39 -4.62 14.12
C ALA A 19 -8.20 -5.39 15.19
N GLY A 20 -7.78 -5.28 16.46
CA GLY A 20 -8.49 -5.83 17.60
C GLY A 20 -8.09 -7.28 17.92
N LYS A 21 -8.92 -7.94 18.72
CA LYS A 21 -8.68 -9.30 19.22
C LYS A 21 -9.76 -10.24 18.72
N GLN A 22 -9.39 -11.48 18.46
CA GLN A 22 -10.28 -12.57 18.13
C GLN A 22 -10.28 -13.63 19.25
N THR A 23 -11.39 -14.33 19.37
CA THR A 23 -11.51 -15.46 20.30
C THR A 23 -11.23 -16.76 19.56
N ILE A 24 -10.20 -17.48 19.99
CA ILE A 24 -9.86 -18.80 19.46
C ILE A 24 -10.39 -19.86 20.42
N ARG A 25 -11.05 -20.88 19.86
CA ARG A 25 -11.48 -22.07 20.59
C ARG A 25 -10.56 -23.24 20.24
N THR A 26 -9.82 -23.73 21.21
CA THR A 26 -8.92 -24.87 21.07
C THR A 26 -9.62 -26.12 21.59
N ARG A 27 -9.69 -27.17 20.75
CA ARG A 27 -10.24 -28.48 21.13
C ARG A 27 -9.08 -29.48 21.20
N SER A 28 -8.78 -29.95 22.40
CA SER A 28 -7.73 -30.95 22.63
C SER A 28 -8.41 -32.30 22.87
N THR A 29 -8.12 -33.28 22.03
CA THR A 29 -8.62 -34.66 22.17
C THR A 29 -7.49 -35.57 22.60
N SER A 30 -7.64 -36.24 23.74
CA SER A 30 -6.68 -37.22 24.23
C SER A 30 -7.31 -38.61 24.12
N LYS A 31 -6.65 -39.52 23.40
CA LYS A 31 -7.07 -40.93 23.31
C LYS A 31 -6.03 -41.78 24.02
N SER A 32 -6.45 -42.55 25.01
CA SER A 32 -5.62 -43.58 25.64
C SER A 32 -6.05 -44.96 25.14
N HIS A 33 -5.11 -45.68 24.55
CA HIS A 33 -5.30 -47.07 24.14
C HIS A 33 -4.85 -47.98 25.28
N SER A 34 -5.79 -48.62 25.98
CA SER A 34 -5.48 -49.77 26.84
C SER A 34 -5.93 -51.06 26.15
N TYR A 35 -5.25 -52.17 26.45
CA TYR A 35 -5.46 -53.51 25.87
C TYR A 35 -6.89 -54.06 26.04
N ARG A 36 -7.69 -53.50 26.95
CA ARG A 36 -9.06 -53.98 27.23
C ARG A 36 -10.15 -52.89 27.19
N ASN A 37 -9.81 -51.62 27.40
CA ASN A 37 -10.75 -50.49 27.36
C ASN A 37 -10.04 -49.21 26.89
N GLY A 38 -10.40 -48.69 25.73
CA GLY A 38 -9.94 -47.37 25.28
C GLY A 38 -10.76 -46.26 25.96
N SER A 39 -10.08 -45.21 26.45
CA SER A 39 -10.75 -44.00 26.94
C SER A 39 -10.39 -42.83 26.03
N SER A 40 -11.36 -41.98 25.73
CA SER A 40 -11.13 -40.72 25.03
C SER A 40 -11.66 -39.57 25.85
N SER A 41 -10.81 -38.60 26.15
CA SER A 41 -11.22 -37.33 26.77
C SER A 41 -11.11 -36.20 25.76
N GLU A 42 -11.98 -35.21 25.93
CA GLU A 42 -12.02 -34.02 25.11
C GLU A 42 -12.02 -32.80 26.02
N ASN A 43 -11.12 -31.84 25.76
CA ASN A 43 -11.05 -30.57 26.44
C ASN A 43 -11.29 -29.42 25.46
N LYS A 44 -12.09 -28.43 25.84
CA LYS A 44 -12.38 -27.23 25.04
C LYS A 44 -11.92 -26.01 25.82
N GLN A 45 -10.92 -25.30 25.30
CA GLN A 45 -10.38 -24.10 25.89
C GLN A 45 -10.69 -22.88 25.01
N ILE A 46 -11.00 -21.76 25.64
CA ILE A 46 -11.25 -20.49 24.96
C ILE A 46 -10.10 -19.54 25.32
N GLN A 47 -9.48 -18.92 24.32
CA GLN A 47 -8.38 -17.97 24.50
C GLN A 47 -8.61 -16.73 23.62
N GLY A 48 -8.19 -15.56 24.12
CA GLY A 48 -8.12 -14.33 23.31
C GLY A 48 -6.75 -14.19 22.65
N ARG A 49 -6.73 -13.98 21.33
CA ARG A 49 -5.52 -13.68 20.55
C ARG A 49 -5.70 -12.38 19.77
N PRO A 50 -4.66 -11.56 19.55
CA PRO A 50 -4.72 -10.52 18.51
C PRO A 50 -5.22 -11.09 17.18
N LEU A 51 -6.07 -10.34 16.49
CA LEU A 51 -6.56 -10.74 15.17
C LEU A 51 -5.39 -10.85 14.18
N LEU A 52 -4.55 -9.82 14.16
CA LEU A 52 -3.27 -9.78 13.45
C LEU A 52 -2.18 -9.46 14.47
N THR A 53 -1.11 -10.24 14.50
CA THR A 53 0.09 -9.89 15.27
C THR A 53 0.91 -8.82 14.52
N PRO A 54 1.75 -8.04 15.20
CA PRO A 54 2.61 -7.06 14.53
C PRO A 54 3.50 -7.68 13.44
N ASP A 55 3.95 -8.93 13.67
CA ASP A 55 4.74 -9.68 12.68
C ASP A 55 3.90 -10.13 11.47
N GLU A 56 2.61 -10.44 11.65
CA GLU A 56 1.68 -10.74 10.55
C GLU A 56 1.38 -9.47 9.74
N VAL A 57 1.25 -8.32 10.39
CA VAL A 57 1.08 -7.01 9.73
C VAL A 57 2.33 -6.63 8.91
N SER A 58 3.52 -6.96 9.41
CA SER A 58 4.79 -6.74 8.71
C SER A 58 4.93 -7.58 7.44
N ARG A 59 4.40 -8.82 7.45
CA ARG A 59 4.52 -9.78 6.35
C ARG A 59 3.35 -9.73 5.37
N ILE A 60 2.59 -8.64 5.33
CA ILE A 60 1.55 -8.46 4.31
C ILE A 60 2.20 -8.40 2.93
N GLY A 61 1.59 -9.10 1.96
CA GLY A 61 2.11 -9.20 0.60
C GLY A 61 2.14 -7.84 -0.11
N VAL A 62 3.00 -7.70 -1.11
CA VAL A 62 3.11 -6.46 -1.91
C VAL A 62 1.80 -6.13 -2.63
N GLU A 63 1.04 -7.15 -3.01
CA GLU A 63 -0.26 -6.99 -3.70
C GLU A 63 -1.43 -6.81 -2.75
N GLU A 64 -1.24 -6.88 -1.43
CA GLU A 64 -2.34 -6.83 -0.46
C GLU A 64 -2.24 -5.62 0.46
N GLY A 65 -3.37 -5.23 1.05
CA GLY A 65 -3.44 -4.15 2.02
C GLY A 65 -4.49 -4.39 3.10
N LEU A 66 -4.39 -3.66 4.21
CA LEU A 66 -5.43 -3.63 5.23
C LEU A 66 -6.33 -2.41 5.03
N VAL A 67 -7.62 -2.67 4.85
CA VAL A 67 -8.65 -1.64 4.71
C VAL A 67 -9.41 -1.52 6.03
N PHE A 68 -9.36 -0.32 6.60
CA PHE A 68 -10.11 0.06 7.79
C PHE A 68 -11.29 0.95 7.37
N ILE A 69 -12.49 0.37 7.39
CA ILE A 69 -13.75 1.07 7.18
C ILE A 69 -14.36 1.36 8.56
N SER A 70 -14.89 2.57 8.77
CA SER A 70 -15.52 2.95 10.02
C SER A 70 -16.64 1.97 10.39
N LYS A 71 -16.67 1.55 11.66
CA LYS A 71 -17.66 0.61 12.23
C LYS A 71 -17.63 -0.81 11.65
N GLN A 72 -16.60 -1.15 10.87
CA GLN A 72 -16.42 -2.49 10.33
C GLN A 72 -15.14 -3.13 10.86
N ASN A 73 -15.07 -4.45 10.75
CA ASN A 73 -13.83 -5.18 10.99
C ASN A 73 -12.78 -4.82 9.93
N VAL A 74 -11.51 -5.08 10.25
CA VAL A 74 -10.43 -4.90 9.26
C VAL A 74 -10.60 -5.93 8.14
N PHE A 75 -10.42 -5.46 6.91
CA PHE A 75 -10.38 -6.31 5.73
C PHE A 75 -8.95 -6.40 5.23
N ARG A 76 -8.53 -7.61 4.85
CA ARG A 76 -7.33 -7.84 4.05
C ARG A 76 -7.80 -8.08 2.63
N ASP A 77 -7.37 -7.23 1.71
CA ASP A 77 -7.82 -7.25 0.33
C ASP A 77 -6.64 -6.98 -0.62
N GLU A 78 -6.78 -7.41 -1.86
CA GLU A 78 -5.81 -7.17 -2.92
C GLU A 78 -5.89 -5.71 -3.41
N LYS A 79 -4.77 -5.18 -3.87
CA LYS A 79 -4.68 -3.85 -4.45
C LYS A 79 -5.31 -3.89 -5.84
N ALA A 80 -6.11 -2.88 -6.15
CA ALA A 80 -6.63 -2.72 -7.51
C ALA A 80 -5.46 -2.42 -8.46
N SER A 81 -5.35 -3.20 -9.54
CA SER A 81 -4.40 -2.89 -10.60
C SER A 81 -4.90 -1.68 -11.39
N VAL A 82 -3.95 -0.95 -11.97
CA VAL A 82 -4.25 0.15 -12.88
C VAL A 82 -4.98 -0.37 -14.14
N ASP A 83 -4.69 -1.62 -14.52
CA ASP A 83 -5.30 -2.30 -15.68
C ASP A 83 -6.75 -2.73 -15.47
N ASP A 84 -7.27 -2.65 -14.24
CA ASP A 84 -8.65 -3.00 -13.93
C ASP A 84 -9.62 -1.84 -14.22
N HIS A 85 -9.09 -0.64 -14.47
CA HIS A 85 -9.90 0.55 -14.69
C HIS A 85 -10.56 0.55 -16.09
N PRO A 86 -11.84 0.97 -16.23
CA PRO A 86 -12.53 1.01 -17.53
C PRO A 86 -11.84 1.87 -18.60
N ARG A 87 -11.00 2.82 -18.19
CA ARG A 87 -10.23 3.71 -19.08
C ARG A 87 -8.73 3.39 -19.13
N LYS A 88 -8.35 2.14 -18.87
CA LYS A 88 -6.93 1.72 -18.92
C LYS A 88 -6.25 2.03 -20.26
N ASP A 89 -7.01 2.03 -21.36
CA ASP A 89 -6.49 2.29 -22.71
C ASP A 89 -6.02 3.75 -22.91
N GLU A 90 -6.39 4.66 -22.01
CA GLU A 90 -5.97 6.07 -22.02
C GLU A 90 -4.61 6.27 -21.31
N ILE A 91 -4.01 5.21 -20.77
CA ILE A 91 -2.76 5.29 -20.01
C ILE A 91 -1.57 5.18 -20.95
N ALA A 92 -0.71 6.20 -20.95
CA ALA A 92 0.52 6.18 -21.71
C ALA A 92 1.51 5.16 -21.11
N SER A 93 1.98 4.23 -21.93
CA SER A 93 2.98 3.22 -21.53
C SER A 93 4.43 3.71 -21.70
N SER A 94 4.65 4.72 -22.54
CA SER A 94 5.98 5.24 -22.90
C SER A 94 5.92 6.75 -23.17
N PRO A 95 7.01 7.50 -22.93
CA PRO A 95 7.15 8.90 -23.38
C PRO A 95 6.97 9.11 -24.89
N GLU A 96 7.11 8.05 -25.69
CA GLU A 96 6.93 8.07 -27.15
C GLU A 96 5.45 8.01 -27.58
N ASP A 97 4.52 7.73 -26.65
CA ASP A 97 3.09 7.67 -26.94
C ASP A 97 2.50 9.08 -27.07
N GLU A 98 2.70 9.72 -28.21
CA GLU A 98 2.25 11.10 -28.48
C GLU A 98 0.75 11.34 -28.24
N LYS A 99 -0.07 10.27 -28.29
CA LYS A 99 -1.52 10.38 -28.16
C LYS A 99 -1.98 10.44 -26.70
N ASN A 100 -1.41 9.60 -25.85
CA ASN A 100 -1.84 9.46 -24.45
C ASN A 100 -0.87 10.15 -23.46
N TRP A 101 0.35 10.49 -23.91
CA TRP A 101 1.36 11.11 -23.05
C TRP A 101 0.91 12.51 -22.62
N TYR A 102 0.73 12.69 -21.31
CA TYR A 102 0.32 13.97 -20.76
C TYR A 102 1.53 14.90 -20.59
N GLU A 103 1.65 15.87 -21.50
CA GLU A 103 2.64 16.94 -21.37
C GLU A 103 2.12 18.05 -20.45
N TYR A 104 2.72 18.15 -19.26
CA TYR A 104 2.36 19.18 -18.29
C TYR A 104 3.06 20.50 -18.60
N THR A 105 2.33 21.46 -19.17
CA THR A 105 2.80 22.84 -19.28
C THR A 105 2.50 23.59 -17.97
N ARG A 106 3.54 23.95 -17.20
CA ARG A 106 3.41 24.84 -16.02
C ARG A 106 3.11 26.27 -16.45
N LYS A 107 1.84 26.57 -16.73
CA LYS A 107 1.41 27.96 -16.97
C LYS A 107 1.46 28.72 -15.64
N GLY A 108 2.43 29.63 -15.49
CA GLY A 108 2.49 30.56 -14.35
C GLY A 108 3.72 30.49 -13.45
N THR A 109 4.78 29.77 -13.82
CA THR A 109 6.12 30.15 -13.35
C THR A 109 6.63 31.25 -14.26
N ASP A 110 7.06 32.40 -13.71
CA ASP A 110 7.50 33.63 -14.40
C ASP A 110 8.59 33.46 -15.49
N ILE A 111 9.02 32.23 -15.76
CA ILE A 111 9.98 31.85 -16.81
C ILE A 111 9.37 31.98 -18.20
N ASP A 112 8.08 31.68 -18.39
CA ASP A 112 7.44 31.75 -19.72
C ASP A 112 7.37 33.20 -20.23
N GLY A 113 7.19 34.17 -19.33
CA GLY A 113 7.34 35.59 -19.65
C GLY A 113 8.80 35.97 -19.93
N LEU A 114 9.74 35.44 -19.14
CA LEU A 114 11.17 35.71 -19.27
C LEU A 114 11.76 35.22 -20.61
N LEU A 115 11.29 34.07 -21.12
CA LEU A 115 11.67 33.54 -22.43
C LEU A 115 11.06 34.33 -23.60
N LEU A 116 9.88 34.93 -23.41
CA LEU A 116 9.23 35.75 -24.44
C LEU A 116 9.88 37.13 -24.61
N TYR A 117 10.54 37.64 -23.56
CA TYR A 117 11.32 38.89 -23.59
C TYR A 117 12.83 38.67 -23.78
N ALA A 118 13.30 37.41 -23.79
CA ALA A 118 14.66 37.06 -24.15
C ALA A 118 14.86 37.09 -25.67
N ASN A 119 14.54 38.21 -26.31
CA ASN A 119 15.01 38.49 -27.66
C ASN A 119 16.50 38.81 -27.58
N ASP A 120 17.32 37.82 -27.95
CA ASP A 120 18.69 37.94 -28.48
C ASP A 120 19.54 39.11 -27.93
N LEU A 121 20.02 38.98 -26.69
CA LEU A 121 21.17 39.73 -26.17
C LEU A 121 22.51 39.19 -26.70
N THR A 122 22.47 38.08 -27.47
CA THR A 122 23.62 37.40 -28.07
C THR A 122 24.44 38.25 -29.05
N PRO A 123 23.89 39.22 -29.82
CA PRO A 123 24.69 40.11 -30.66
C PRO A 123 25.40 41.19 -29.83
N GLN A 124 24.71 41.79 -28.86
CA GLN A 124 25.21 42.91 -28.04
C GLN A 124 26.31 42.46 -27.07
N LEU A 125 26.21 41.24 -26.54
CA LEU A 125 27.26 40.64 -25.70
C LEU A 125 28.53 40.33 -26.51
N LYS A 126 28.41 39.92 -27.78
CA LYS A 126 29.58 39.66 -28.63
C LYS A 126 30.37 40.93 -28.94
N GLU A 127 29.70 42.07 -29.09
CA GLU A 127 30.37 43.36 -29.33
C GLU A 127 31.18 43.85 -28.12
N LEU A 128 30.76 43.52 -26.90
CA LEU A 128 31.47 43.90 -25.67
C LEU A 128 32.74 43.05 -25.41
N PHE A 129 32.85 41.85 -25.97
CA PHE A 129 34.01 40.96 -25.82
C PHE A 129 35.00 41.03 -27.00
N VAL A 130 34.78 41.93 -27.97
CA VAL A 130 35.66 42.15 -29.14
C VAL A 130 36.57 43.38 -28.97
N ALA A 131 36.47 44.10 -27.84
CA ALA A 131 37.40 45.19 -27.47
C ALA A 131 38.62 44.68 -26.69
#